data_AF-A0A4C1ZBY3-F1
#
_entry.id   AF-A0A4C1ZBY3-F1
#
_cell.length_a   1.000
_cell.length_b   1.000
_cell.length_c   1.000
_cell.angle_alpha   90.00
_cell.angle_beta   90.00
_cell.angle_gamma   90.00
#
_symmetry.space_group_name_H-M   'P 1'
#
loop_
_entity.id
_entity.type
_entity.pdbx_description
1 polymer ?
#
loop_
_entity_poly.entity_id
_entity_poly.type
_entity_poly.pdbx_seq_one_letter_code
_entity_poly.pdbx_strand_id
1 'polypeptide(L)'
;MKGDINPTSNQPNHIRTVVENSSRTVPAKSNRRELPRDVRELIRDKNADFRRAAKYPTCENMFQRVLSSVRNENWNDLMVEISPNHKAYWGLAKALKTEGAVPTSALKRPDSSIAFDDREKAECLTDIIELQCSQNSSSDKEHVDRVEEEVGHRISLPPKDDPDPITLDEVSTYIKALKIRKAPGKNSISSKVANVFLRYLWLF
;
A
#
# COMPACT_ATOMS: atom_id res chain seq x y z
N MET A 1 -59.72 29.07 24.69
CA MET A 1 -58.78 30.20 24.59
C MET A 1 -57.49 29.67 23.97
N LYS A 2 -57.12 30.21 22.81
CA LYS A 2 -55.93 29.82 22.04
C LYS A 2 -54.69 30.33 22.78
N GLY A 3 -53.70 29.48 22.96
CA GLY A 3 -52.37 29.87 23.42
C GLY A 3 -51.50 30.19 22.20
N ASP A 4 -51.02 31.42 22.13
CA ASP A 4 -50.19 31.92 21.03
C ASP A 4 -48.76 31.37 21.14
N ILE A 5 -48.27 30.83 20.03
CA ILE A 5 -46.91 30.34 19.85
C ILE A 5 -46.09 31.49 19.25
N ASN A 6 -45.12 32.01 19.99
CA ASN A 6 -44.15 32.98 19.48
C ASN A 6 -43.06 32.29 18.64
N PRO A 7 -42.65 32.84 17.47
CA PRO A 7 -41.65 32.22 16.62
C PRO A 7 -40.22 32.56 17.07
N THR A 8 -39.45 31.49 17.22
CA THR A 8 -37.99 31.35 17.10
C THR A 8 -37.18 32.58 16.68
N SER A 9 -36.37 33.07 17.61
CA SER A 9 -35.27 34.00 17.37
C SER A 9 -34.12 33.32 16.61
N ASN A 10 -34.00 33.65 15.33
CA ASN A 10 -32.77 33.94 14.56
C ASN A 10 -31.44 33.17 14.83
N GLN A 11 -31.47 31.85 15.08
CA GLN A 11 -30.27 31.02 15.24
C GLN A 11 -29.27 30.97 14.06
N PRO A 12 -29.67 31.03 12.77
CA PRO A 12 -28.72 30.86 11.66
C PRO A 12 -27.67 31.98 11.57
N ASN A 13 -28.07 33.20 11.94
CA ASN A 13 -27.22 34.37 11.84
C ASN A 13 -26.11 34.36 12.88
N HIS A 14 -26.41 33.87 14.10
CA HIS A 14 -25.46 33.82 15.20
C HIS A 14 -24.32 32.83 14.94
N ILE A 15 -24.62 31.67 14.36
CA ILE A 15 -23.61 30.66 14.00
C ILE A 15 -22.63 31.24 12.97
N ARG A 16 -23.13 31.96 11.97
CA ARG A 16 -22.29 32.58 10.94
C ARG A 16 -21.35 33.62 11.53
N THR A 17 -21.83 34.45 12.46
CA THR A 17 -21.00 35.48 13.12
C THR A 17 -19.92 34.88 14.01
N VAL A 18 -20.22 33.79 14.73
CA VAL A 18 -19.23 33.14 15.61
C VAL A 18 -18.10 32.51 14.79
N VAL A 19 -18.40 31.86 13.66
CA VAL A 19 -17.40 31.26 12.77
C VAL A 19 -16.49 32.31 12.14
N GLU A 20 -17.06 33.44 11.69
CA GLU A 20 -16.29 34.55 11.13
C GLU A 20 -15.34 35.16 12.17
N ASN A 21 -15.83 35.38 13.40
CA ASN A 21 -15.05 35.97 14.49
C ASN A 21 -13.96 35.03 15.05
N SER A 22 -14.13 33.72 14.91
CA SER A 22 -13.14 32.72 15.35
C SER A 22 -12.16 32.30 14.25
N SER A 23 -12.33 32.82 13.03
CA SER A 23 -11.42 32.58 11.91
C SER A 23 -10.26 33.57 11.95
N ARG A 24 -9.02 33.06 11.93
CA ARG A 24 -7.81 33.88 11.90
C ARG A 24 -7.10 33.65 10.58
N THR A 25 -7.05 34.68 9.73
CA THR A 25 -6.34 34.61 8.44
C THR A 25 -4.84 34.61 8.67
N VAL A 26 -4.19 33.46 8.46
CA VAL A 26 -2.73 33.32 8.53
C VAL A 26 -2.16 33.87 7.23
N PRO A 27 -1.28 34.89 7.26
CA PRO A 27 -0.67 35.41 6.04
C PRO A 27 0.13 34.29 5.38
N ALA A 28 -0.28 33.91 4.17
CA ALA A 28 0.49 33.00 3.35
C ALA A 28 1.77 33.71 2.93
N LYS A 29 2.90 33.17 3.41
CA LYS A 29 4.32 33.46 3.09
C LYS A 29 5.07 34.10 4.25
N SER A 30 5.76 33.24 5.00
CA SER A 30 6.96 33.60 5.75
C SER A 30 8.00 34.11 4.74
N ASN A 31 8.45 35.35 4.89
CA ASN A 31 9.63 35.86 4.21
C ASN A 31 10.88 35.16 4.76
N ARG A 32 11.06 33.87 4.43
CA ARG A 32 12.32 33.17 4.65
C ARG A 32 13.32 33.79 3.70
N ARG A 33 14.06 34.79 4.17
CA ARG A 33 15.24 35.31 3.47
C ARG A 33 16.15 34.13 3.20
N GLU A 34 16.26 33.72 1.94
CA GLU A 34 17.15 32.62 1.58
C GLU A 34 18.59 33.07 1.84
N LEU A 35 19.32 32.25 2.59
CA LEU A 35 20.74 32.50 2.82
C LEU A 35 21.51 32.40 1.49
N PRO A 36 22.53 33.25 1.29
CA PRO A 36 23.47 33.11 0.19
C PRO A 36 24.01 31.68 0.03
N ARG A 37 24.30 31.27 -1.21
CA ARG A 37 24.62 29.88 -1.57
C ARG A 37 25.84 29.36 -0.82
N ASP A 38 26.88 30.17 -0.76
CA ASP A 38 28.11 29.98 0.00
C ASP A 38 27.87 29.73 1.50
N VAL A 39 26.99 30.51 2.13
CA VAL A 39 26.63 30.31 3.55
C VAL A 39 25.89 28.99 3.76
N ARG A 40 24.99 28.62 2.83
CA ARG A 40 24.30 27.32 2.88
C ARG A 40 25.25 26.14 2.68
N GLU A 41 26.29 26.30 1.86
CA GLU A 41 27.35 25.29 1.67
C GLU A 41 28.15 25.10 2.95
N LEU A 42 28.59 26.19 3.57
CA LEU A 42 29.34 26.13 4.82
C LEU A 42 28.54 25.48 5.97
N ILE A 43 27.23 25.76 6.06
CA ILE A 43 26.34 25.11 7.03
C ILE A 43 26.22 23.61 6.72
N ARG A 44 26.13 23.22 5.44
CA ARG A 44 26.06 21.82 5.04
C ARG A 44 27.33 21.07 5.42
N ASP A 45 28.50 21.65 5.15
CA ASP A 45 29.80 21.03 5.43
C ASP A 45 30.02 20.89 6.95
N LYS A 46 29.77 21.95 7.71
CA LYS A 46 29.79 21.91 9.18
C LYS A 46 28.88 20.82 9.74
N ASN A 47 27.64 20.73 9.23
CA ASN A 47 26.69 19.71 9.67
C ASN A 47 27.06 18.29 9.20
N ALA A 48 27.82 18.15 8.12
CA ALA A 48 28.35 16.87 7.67
C ALA A 48 29.47 16.41 8.62
N ASP A 49 30.35 17.30 9.05
CA ASP A 49 31.42 17.00 10.00
C ASP A 49 30.88 16.65 11.39
N PHE A 50 29.87 17.37 11.90
CA PHE A 50 29.19 16.98 13.14
C PHE A 50 28.58 15.57 13.04
N ARG A 51 27.97 15.22 11.89
CA ARG A 51 27.42 13.87 11.66
C ARG A 51 28.52 12.80 11.57
N ARG A 52 29.68 13.11 10.97
CA ARG A 52 30.84 12.22 10.96
C ARG A 52 31.42 12.04 12.37
N ALA A 53 31.51 13.10 13.17
CA ALA A 53 31.97 13.02 14.55
C ALA A 53 31.02 12.18 15.41
N ALA A 54 29.70 12.31 15.22
CA ALA A 54 28.70 11.47 15.89
C ALA A 54 28.74 9.99 15.48
N LYS A 55 29.40 9.64 14.37
CA LYS A 55 29.56 8.26 13.91
C LYS A 55 30.59 7.48 14.71
N TYR A 56 31.60 8.16 15.27
CA TYR A 56 32.62 7.52 16.09
C TYR A 56 32.21 7.55 17.57
N PRO A 57 32.44 6.47 18.34
CA PRO A 57 32.08 6.45 19.75
C PRO A 57 32.94 7.43 20.55
N THR A 58 32.45 8.65 20.77
CA THR A 58 32.91 9.51 21.86
C THR A 58 32.42 8.92 23.18
N CYS A 59 33.14 9.13 24.30
CA CYS A 59 32.74 8.61 25.61
C CYS A 59 31.24 8.86 25.91
N GLU A 60 30.76 10.08 25.66
CA GLU A 60 29.37 10.46 25.89
C GLU A 60 28.36 9.72 24.99
N ASN A 61 28.65 9.58 23.68
CA ASN A 61 27.80 8.79 22.78
C ASN A 61 27.81 7.30 23.12
N MET A 62 28.93 6.77 23.63
CA MET A 62 29.03 5.39 24.10
C MET A 62 28.15 5.18 25.34
N PHE A 63 28.23 6.08 26.33
CA PHE A 63 27.35 6.03 27.50
C PHE A 63 25.88 6.12 27.11
N GLN A 64 25.50 7.03 26.21
CA GLN A 64 24.10 7.14 25.74
C GLN A 64 23.63 5.88 25.01
N ARG A 65 24.51 5.24 24.22
CA ARG A 65 24.21 3.96 23.58
C ARG A 65 24.04 2.85 24.59
N VAL A 66 24.94 2.76 25.58
CA VAL A 66 24.87 1.75 26.65
C VAL A 66 23.62 1.94 27.50
N LEU A 67 23.29 3.17 27.90
CA LEU A 67 22.05 3.49 28.62
C LEU A 67 20.81 3.14 27.79
N SER A 68 20.83 3.38 26.49
CA SER A 68 19.73 2.98 25.60
C SER A 68 19.61 1.45 25.50
N SER A 69 20.73 0.73 25.43
CA SER A 69 20.76 -0.74 25.45
C SER A 69 20.21 -1.31 26.74
N VAL A 70 20.67 -0.81 27.91
CA VAL A 70 20.18 -1.24 29.23
C VAL A 70 18.68 -0.96 29.38
N ARG A 71 18.22 0.21 28.92
CA ARG A 71 16.78 0.53 28.91
C ARG A 71 16.00 -0.44 28.02
N ASN A 72 16.53 -0.80 26.86
CA ASN A 72 15.87 -1.71 25.91
C ASN A 72 15.81 -3.15 26.43
N GLU A 73 16.86 -3.63 27.09
CA GLU A 73 16.88 -4.94 27.78
C GLU A 73 15.83 -4.97 28.89
N ASN A 74 15.77 -3.93 29.73
CA ASN A 74 14.76 -3.79 30.78
C ASN A 74 13.32 -3.76 30.22
N TRP A 75 13.10 -3.17 29.04
CA TRP A 75 11.80 -3.23 28.35
C TRP A 75 11.49 -4.62 27.80
N ASN A 76 12.49 -5.35 27.30
CA ASN A 76 12.30 -6.69 26.76
C ASN A 76 11.95 -7.69 27.87
N ASP A 77 12.66 -7.64 28.99
CA ASP A 77 12.37 -8.44 30.18
C ASP A 77 10.97 -8.14 30.72
N LEU A 78 10.60 -6.86 30.80
CA LEU A 78 9.25 -6.43 31.16
C LEU A 78 8.20 -6.99 30.20
N MET A 79 8.45 -7.00 28.88
CA MET A 79 7.50 -7.55 27.89
C MET A 79 7.38 -9.09 27.97
N VAL A 80 8.43 -9.78 28.41
CA VAL A 80 8.40 -11.23 28.69
C VAL A 80 7.65 -11.52 29.99
N GLU A 81 7.81 -10.67 31.01
CA GLU A 81 7.19 -10.84 32.33
C GLU A 81 5.71 -10.46 32.36
N ILE A 82 5.31 -9.46 31.56
CA ILE A 82 3.90 -9.09 31.41
C ILE A 82 3.21 -10.10 30.47
N SER A 83 2.68 -11.18 31.05
CA SER A 83 1.79 -12.12 30.36
C SER A 83 0.58 -11.39 29.72
N PRO A 84 0.08 -11.81 28.52
CA PRO A 84 -1.09 -11.21 27.87
C PRO A 84 -2.39 -11.20 28.70
N ASN A 85 -2.46 -12.03 29.76
CA ASN A 85 -3.60 -12.05 30.68
C ASN A 85 -3.49 -10.99 31.80
N HIS A 86 -2.42 -10.21 31.84
CA HIS A 86 -2.15 -9.23 32.89
C HIS A 86 -2.88 -7.91 32.63
N LYS A 87 -3.53 -7.34 33.65
CA LYS A 87 -4.31 -6.09 33.53
C LYS A 87 -3.47 -4.89 33.05
N ALA A 88 -2.19 -4.85 33.40
CA ALA A 88 -1.27 -3.81 32.94
C ALA A 88 -0.97 -3.89 31.44
N TYR A 89 -0.93 -5.10 30.85
CA TYR A 89 -0.78 -5.29 29.41
C TYR A 89 -1.88 -4.58 28.64
N TRP A 90 -3.13 -4.79 29.06
CA TRP A 90 -4.30 -4.14 28.45
C TRP A 90 -4.30 -2.61 28.64
N GLY A 91 -3.79 -2.12 29.77
CA GLY A 91 -3.60 -0.68 29.99
C GLY A 91 -2.59 -0.07 29.02
N LEU A 92 -1.43 -0.73 28.86
CA LEU A 92 -0.35 -0.29 27.98
C LEU A 92 -0.74 -0.37 26.50
N ALA A 93 -1.38 -1.47 26.07
CA ALA A 93 -1.88 -1.64 24.72
C ALA A 93 -2.95 -0.60 24.36
N LYS A 94 -3.80 -0.20 25.31
CA LYS A 94 -4.75 0.90 25.12
C LYS A 94 -4.06 2.25 24.96
N ALA A 95 -3.09 2.57 25.81
CA ALA A 95 -2.33 3.81 25.73
C ALA A 95 -1.59 3.95 24.38
N LEU A 96 -0.95 2.88 23.93
CA LEU A 96 -0.27 2.83 22.63
C LEU A 96 -1.23 2.97 21.45
N LYS A 97 -2.46 2.44 21.54
CA LYS A 97 -3.49 2.64 20.52
C LYS A 97 -4.02 4.07 20.46
N THR A 98 -3.95 4.83 21.56
CA THR A 98 -4.41 6.22 21.61
C THR A 98 -3.35 7.22 21.22
N GLU A 99 -2.06 6.89 21.41
CA GLU A 99 -0.94 7.76 21.08
C GLU A 99 -0.61 7.68 19.58
N GLY A 100 -1.21 8.58 18.79
CA GLY A 100 -0.96 8.70 17.35
C GLY A 100 -2.04 8.14 16.43
N ALA A 101 -3.16 7.65 16.98
CA ALA A 101 -4.32 7.32 16.16
C ALA A 101 -4.92 8.61 15.59
N VAL A 102 -4.59 8.92 14.34
CA VAL A 102 -5.42 9.78 13.51
C VAL A 102 -6.81 9.15 13.52
N PRO A 103 -7.87 9.87 13.90
CA PRO A 103 -9.22 9.32 13.85
C PRO A 103 -9.44 8.75 12.46
N THR A 104 -9.66 7.43 12.37
CA THR A 104 -10.03 6.81 11.11
C THR A 104 -11.26 7.57 10.61
N SER A 105 -11.11 8.24 9.47
CA SER A 105 -12.20 9.06 8.93
C SER A 105 -13.44 8.19 8.81
N ALA A 106 -14.56 8.69 9.32
CA ALA A 106 -15.79 7.92 9.33
C ALA A 106 -16.16 7.54 7.89
N LEU A 107 -16.60 6.29 7.70
CA LEU A 107 -16.96 5.78 6.38
C LEU A 107 -18.15 6.59 5.87
N LYS A 108 -17.96 7.28 4.74
CA LYS A 108 -18.97 8.13 4.13
C LYS A 108 -19.66 7.38 3.01
N ARG A 109 -20.98 7.41 3.05
CA ARG A 109 -21.84 6.96 1.96
C ARG A 109 -21.69 7.91 0.76
N PRO A 110 -22.12 7.49 -0.45
CA PRO A 110 -22.13 8.35 -1.64
C PRO A 110 -22.93 9.64 -1.45
N ASP A 111 -23.94 9.64 -0.57
CA ASP A 111 -24.73 10.80 -0.16
C ASP A 111 -24.06 11.71 0.89
N SER A 112 -22.77 11.45 1.21
CA SER A 112 -21.97 12.10 2.24
C SER A 112 -22.45 11.90 3.69
N SER A 113 -23.44 11.04 3.92
CA SER A 113 -23.82 10.64 5.27
C SER A 113 -22.76 9.70 5.88
N ILE A 114 -22.67 9.70 7.21
CA ILE A 114 -21.70 8.90 7.95
C ILE A 114 -22.40 7.64 8.45
N ALA A 115 -21.83 6.47 8.17
CA ALA A 115 -22.30 5.21 8.74
C ALA A 115 -21.83 5.08 10.20
N PHE A 116 -22.78 4.94 11.13
CA PHE A 116 -22.50 4.88 12.56
C PHE A 116 -22.44 3.43 13.05
N ASP A 117 -23.44 2.63 12.71
CA ASP A 117 -23.52 1.23 13.14
C ASP A 117 -22.75 0.29 12.18
N ASP A 118 -22.47 -0.93 12.63
CA ASP A 118 -21.67 -1.89 11.84
C ASP A 118 -22.43 -2.44 10.63
N ARG A 119 -23.77 -2.41 10.65
CA ARG A 119 -24.60 -2.80 9.51
C ARG A 119 -24.58 -1.72 8.43
N GLU A 120 -24.77 -0.46 8.80
CA GLU A 120 -24.67 0.71 7.94
C GLU A 120 -23.28 0.82 7.29
N LYS A 121 -22.22 0.44 8.01
CA LYS A 121 -20.86 0.37 7.47
C LYS A 121 -20.72 -0.74 6.43
N ALA A 122 -21.31 -1.91 6.67
CA ALA A 122 -21.29 -3.00 5.70
C ALA A 122 -22.07 -2.64 4.42
N GLU A 123 -23.23 -2.01 4.56
CA GLU A 123 -24.01 -1.48 3.43
C GLU A 123 -23.20 -0.42 2.68
N CYS A 124 -22.60 0.54 3.38
CA CYS A 124 -21.77 1.57 2.76
C CYS A 124 -20.54 1.00 2.04
N LEU A 125 -19.89 -0.04 2.59
CA LEU A 125 -18.79 -0.73 1.90
C LEU A 125 -19.28 -1.41 0.63
N THR A 126 -20.46 -2.03 0.68
CA THR A 126 -21.07 -2.67 -0.48
C THR A 126 -21.33 -1.64 -1.58
N ASP A 127 -21.92 -0.50 -1.25
CA ASP A 127 -22.20 0.58 -2.19
C ASP A 127 -20.91 1.14 -2.83
N ILE A 128 -19.85 1.30 -2.04
CA ILE A 128 -18.55 1.79 -2.53
C ILE A 128 -17.91 0.77 -3.48
N ILE A 129 -17.95 -0.52 -3.13
CA ILE A 129 -17.41 -1.60 -3.96
C ILE A 129 -18.22 -1.69 -5.26
N GLU A 130 -19.54 -1.63 -5.19
CA GLU A 130 -20.42 -1.63 -6.35
C GLU A 130 -20.11 -0.46 -7.29
N LEU A 131 -19.94 0.75 -6.73
CA LEU A 131 -19.57 1.93 -7.50
C LEU A 131 -18.20 1.78 -8.18
N GLN A 132 -17.20 1.24 -7.47
CA GLN A 132 -15.86 0.99 -8.03
C GLN A 132 -15.84 -0.14 -9.06
N CYS A 133 -16.71 -1.14 -8.90
CA CYS A 133 -16.85 -2.26 -9.82
C CYS A 133 -17.85 -1.98 -10.96
N SER A 134 -18.52 -0.82 -10.95
CA SER A 134 -19.33 -0.39 -12.08
C SER A 134 -18.45 -0.25 -13.32
N GLN A 135 -18.93 -0.74 -14.47
CA GLN A 135 -18.19 -0.62 -15.71
C GLN A 135 -17.98 0.87 -16.02
N ASN A 136 -16.71 1.27 -16.19
CA ASN A 136 -16.37 2.58 -16.72
C ASN A 136 -17.12 2.73 -18.05
N SER A 137 -18.11 3.62 -18.09
CA SER A 137 -18.96 3.82 -19.27
C SER A 137 -18.21 4.39 -20.47
N SER A 138 -16.96 4.79 -20.28
CA SER A 138 -16.02 5.17 -21.34
C SER A 138 -15.41 3.92 -21.99
N SER A 139 -16.24 3.05 -22.55
CA SER A 139 -15.76 2.17 -23.62
C SER A 139 -15.48 3.05 -24.82
N ASP A 140 -14.21 3.22 -25.17
CA ASP A 140 -13.82 3.84 -26.43
C ASP A 140 -14.41 2.98 -27.56
N LYS A 141 -15.50 3.47 -28.13
CA LYS A 141 -16.27 2.73 -29.14
C LYS A 141 -15.39 2.41 -30.35
N GLU A 142 -14.49 3.32 -30.73
CA GLU A 142 -13.53 3.07 -31.80
C GLU A 142 -12.55 1.96 -31.44
N HIS A 143 -12.15 1.85 -30.16
CA HIS A 143 -11.29 0.75 -29.73
C HIS A 143 -12.00 -0.60 -29.77
N VAL A 144 -13.25 -0.66 -29.32
CA VAL A 144 -14.05 -1.88 -29.37
C VAL A 144 -14.25 -2.32 -30.82
N ASP A 145 -14.67 -1.41 -31.69
CA ASP A 145 -14.88 -1.71 -33.12
C ASP A 145 -13.59 -2.21 -33.80
N ARG A 146 -12.43 -1.60 -33.50
CA ARG A 146 -11.12 -2.08 -33.99
C ARG A 146 -10.75 -3.48 -33.50
N VAL A 147 -11.06 -3.80 -32.25
CA VAL A 147 -10.77 -5.12 -31.68
C VAL A 147 -11.68 -6.18 -32.30
N GLU A 148 -12.96 -5.88 -32.46
CA GLU A 148 -13.92 -6.78 -33.11
C GLU A 148 -13.56 -7.02 -34.58
N GLU A 149 -13.16 -5.97 -35.31
CA GLU A 149 -12.69 -6.09 -36.69
C GLU A 149 -11.41 -6.94 -36.79
N GLU A 150 -10.42 -6.72 -35.92
CA GLU A 150 -9.18 -7.51 -35.88
C GLU A 150 -9.46 -8.99 -35.53
N VAL A 151 -10.38 -9.25 -34.59
CA VAL A 151 -10.79 -10.62 -34.24
C VAL A 151 -11.49 -11.29 -35.42
N GLY A 152 -12.42 -10.58 -36.08
CA GLY A 152 -13.09 -11.07 -37.29
C GLY A 152 -12.11 -11.36 -38.42
N HIS A 153 -11.12 -10.50 -38.61
CA HIS A 153 -10.05 -10.72 -39.59
C HIS A 153 -9.21 -11.96 -39.25
N ARG A 154 -8.89 -12.21 -37.99
CA ARG A 154 -8.11 -13.40 -37.58
C ARG A 154 -8.87 -14.71 -37.78
N ILE A 155 -10.19 -14.69 -37.61
CA ILE A 155 -11.05 -15.86 -37.82
C ILE A 155 -11.24 -16.14 -39.32
N SER A 156 -11.25 -15.11 -40.17
CA SER A 156 -11.39 -15.26 -41.61
C SER A 156 -10.11 -15.66 -42.34
N LEU A 157 -8.95 -15.48 -41.71
CA LEU A 157 -7.69 -15.98 -42.25
C LEU A 157 -7.70 -17.52 -42.21
N PRO A 158 -7.25 -18.19 -43.29
CA PRO A 158 -7.06 -19.64 -43.26
C PRO A 158 -6.08 -19.98 -42.13
N PRO A 159 -6.22 -21.15 -41.48
CA PRO A 159 -5.24 -21.63 -40.53
C PRO A 159 -3.85 -21.51 -41.17
N LYS A 160 -2.96 -20.70 -40.57
CA LYS A 160 -1.59 -20.61 -41.06
C LYS A 160 -0.99 -22.00 -40.91
N ASP A 161 -0.56 -22.51 -42.06
CA ASP A 161 0.32 -23.65 -42.32
C ASP A 161 0.49 -24.60 -41.14
N ASP A 162 0.01 -25.84 -41.32
CA ASP A 162 0.39 -26.93 -40.44
C ASP A 162 1.91 -26.89 -40.26
N PRO A 163 2.42 -26.87 -39.01
CA PRO A 163 3.85 -26.85 -38.79
C PRO A 163 4.47 -28.01 -39.55
N ASP A 164 5.61 -27.75 -40.21
CA ASP A 164 6.36 -28.80 -40.90
C ASP A 164 6.45 -30.03 -39.99
N PRO A 165 6.21 -31.25 -40.53
CA PRO A 165 6.28 -32.46 -39.73
C PRO A 165 7.60 -32.48 -38.94
N ILE A 166 7.49 -32.47 -37.61
CA ILE A 166 8.64 -32.43 -36.70
C ILE A 166 9.64 -33.50 -37.14
N THR A 167 10.87 -33.09 -37.45
CA THR A 167 11.87 -34.02 -37.97
C THR A 167 12.55 -34.76 -36.82
N LEU A 168 13.01 -35.97 -37.09
CA LEU A 168 13.58 -36.86 -36.07
C LEU A 168 14.86 -36.29 -35.43
N ASP A 169 15.64 -35.55 -36.21
CA ASP A 169 16.86 -34.84 -35.77
C ASP A 169 16.54 -33.63 -34.88
N GLU A 170 15.43 -32.94 -35.15
CA GLU A 170 14.94 -31.84 -34.32
C GLU A 170 14.57 -32.35 -32.92
N VAL A 171 13.84 -33.46 -32.80
CA VAL A 171 13.52 -34.06 -31.50
C VAL A 171 14.80 -34.50 -30.76
N SER A 172 15.74 -35.12 -31.48
CA SER A 172 17.02 -35.58 -30.90
C SER A 172 17.87 -34.42 -30.37
N THR A 173 17.90 -33.30 -31.09
CA THR A 173 18.63 -32.09 -30.67
C THR A 173 18.00 -31.48 -29.42
N TYR A 174 16.66 -31.38 -29.33
CA TYR A 174 15.98 -30.93 -28.12
C TYR A 174 16.24 -31.84 -26.91
N ILE A 175 16.17 -33.16 -27.08
CA ILE A 175 16.45 -34.12 -26.00
C ILE A 175 17.90 -34.00 -25.50
N LYS A 176 18.87 -33.77 -26.40
CA LYS A 176 20.28 -33.54 -26.03
C LYS A 176 20.50 -32.18 -25.36
N ALA A 177 19.74 -31.16 -25.74
CA ALA A 177 19.82 -29.81 -25.19
C ALA A 177 19.15 -29.65 -23.81
N LEU A 178 18.36 -30.64 -23.36
CA LEU A 178 17.71 -30.61 -22.04
C LEU A 178 18.74 -30.58 -20.90
N LYS A 179 18.68 -29.51 -20.09
CA LYS A 179 19.52 -29.35 -18.89
C LYS A 179 19.05 -30.28 -17.76
N ILE A 180 19.85 -31.30 -17.44
CA ILE A 180 19.58 -32.34 -16.42
C ILE A 180 19.69 -31.88 -14.94
N ARG A 181 20.02 -30.61 -14.69
CA ARG A 181 20.15 -30.02 -13.34
C ARG A 181 19.04 -29.01 -13.02
N LYS A 182 17.96 -29.00 -13.81
CA LYS A 182 16.80 -28.13 -13.52
C LYS A 182 15.95 -28.72 -12.40
N ALA A 183 15.45 -27.84 -11.53
CA ALA A 183 14.49 -28.17 -10.50
C ALA A 183 13.19 -28.75 -11.12
N PRO A 184 12.49 -29.65 -10.42
CA PRO A 184 11.20 -30.18 -10.88
C PRO A 184 10.15 -29.09 -11.06
N GLY A 185 9.32 -29.22 -12.09
CA GLY A 185 8.19 -28.31 -12.34
C GLY A 185 6.97 -28.64 -11.47
N LYS A 186 5.83 -28.00 -11.74
CA LYS A 186 4.55 -28.22 -11.04
C LYS A 186 4.08 -29.68 -11.06
N ASN A 187 4.47 -30.44 -12.09
CA ASN A 187 4.20 -31.87 -12.22
C ASN A 187 5.14 -32.77 -11.39
N SER A 188 6.07 -32.19 -10.62
CA SER A 188 7.08 -32.90 -9.81
C SER A 188 8.03 -33.82 -10.58
N ILE A 189 8.03 -33.76 -11.92
CA ILE A 189 8.93 -34.56 -12.77
C ILE A 189 10.28 -33.85 -12.83
N SER A 190 11.35 -34.55 -12.45
CA SER A 190 12.70 -34.01 -12.57
C SER A 190 13.18 -34.02 -14.02
N SER A 191 14.02 -33.04 -14.38
CA SER A 191 14.62 -32.94 -15.72
C SER A 191 15.45 -34.17 -16.11
N LYS A 192 16.00 -34.91 -15.13
CA LYS A 192 16.67 -36.20 -15.35
C LYS A 192 15.68 -37.28 -15.79
N VAL A 193 14.57 -37.43 -15.08
CA VAL A 193 13.55 -38.45 -15.37
C VAL A 193 12.91 -38.18 -16.73
N ALA A 194 12.58 -36.93 -17.04
CA ALA A 194 12.06 -36.56 -18.35
C ALA A 194 13.06 -36.87 -19.48
N ASN A 195 14.36 -36.60 -19.30
CA ASN A 195 15.37 -36.91 -20.30
C ASN A 195 15.49 -38.42 -20.56
N VAL A 196 15.50 -39.21 -19.48
CA VAL A 196 15.58 -40.68 -19.56
C VAL A 196 14.34 -41.24 -20.25
N PHE A 197 13.14 -40.81 -19.83
CA PHE A 197 11.88 -41.25 -20.40
C PHE A 197 11.77 -40.94 -21.90
N LEU A 198 12.13 -39.71 -22.31
CA LEU A 198 12.12 -39.31 -23.71
C LEU A 198 13.14 -40.06 -24.57
N ARG A 199 14.29 -40.49 -23.99
CA ARG A 199 15.27 -41.34 -24.70
C ARG A 199 14.78 -42.78 -24.87
N TYR A 200 14.10 -43.34 -23.86
CA TYR A 200 13.56 -44.70 -23.93
C TYR A 200 12.39 -44.81 -24.91
N LEU A 201 11.47 -43.84 -24.89
CA LEU A 201 10.36 -43.77 -25.85
C LEU A 201 10.80 -43.58 -27.30
N TRP A 202 12.02 -43.09 -27.52
CA TRP A 202 12.58 -42.87 -28.85
C TRP A 202 13.37 -44.08 -29.38
N LEU A 203 13.67 -45.07 -28.52
CA LEU A 203 14.40 -46.29 -28.90
C LEU A 203 13.47 -47.46 -29.30
N PHE A 204 12.15 -47.26 -29.31
CA PHE A 204 11.12 -48.18 -29.78
C PHE A 204 10.29 -47.52 -30.89
#